data_AF-A0A7C3Z6G7-F1
#
_entry.id   AF-A0A7C3Z6G7-F1
#
_cell.length_a   1.000
_cell.length_b   1.000
_cell.length_c   1.000
_cell.angle_alpha   90.00
_cell.angle_beta   90.00
_cell.angle_gamma   90.00
#
_symmetry.space_group_name_H-M   'P 1'
#
loop_
_entity.id
_entity.type
_entity.pdbx_description
1 polymer ?
#
loop_
_entity_poly.entity_id
_entity_poly.type
_entity_poly.pdbx_seq_one_letter_code
_entity_poly.pdbx_strand_id
1 'polypeptide(L)' 'MNGDAQQILDMIDIVEVVSQYVKLRRSGKNFVGLCPFHKERTPSFTVSPEKQIFYCFGCREGGN' A
#
# COMPACT_ATOMS: atom_id res chain seq x y z
N MET A 1 -12.57 25.25 -5.82
CA MET A 1 -11.27 24.93 -5.20
C MET A 1 -11.03 23.45 -5.49
N ASN A 2 -9.89 23.17 -6.09
CA ASN A 2 -9.70 22.07 -7.04
C ASN A 2 -9.78 20.66 -6.43
N GLY A 3 -10.63 19.83 -7.03
CA GLY A 3 -10.75 18.40 -6.75
C GLY A 3 -9.72 17.55 -7.50
N ASP A 4 -8.69 18.16 -8.09
CA ASP A 4 -7.73 17.51 -9.00
C ASP A 4 -7.01 16.32 -8.33
N ALA A 5 -6.63 16.47 -7.05
CA ALA A 5 -5.98 15.38 -6.30
C ALA A 5 -6.93 14.20 -6.09
N GLN A 6 -8.20 14.44 -5.77
CA GLN A 6 -9.19 13.37 -5.62
C GLN A 6 -9.45 12.68 -6.96
N GLN A 7 -9.55 13.44 -8.05
CA GLN A 7 -9.72 12.88 -9.40
C GLN A 7 -8.55 11.98 -9.80
N ILE A 8 -7.32 12.33 -9.42
CA ILE A 8 -6.14 11.48 -9.64
C ILE A 8 -6.23 10.20 -8.81
N LEU A 9 -6.58 10.32 -7.52
CA LEU A 9 -6.72 9.16 -6.62
C LEU A 9 -7.81 8.19 -7.09
N ASP A 10 -8.90 8.69 -7.67
CA ASP A 10 -10.00 7.88 -8.19
C ASP A 10 -9.61 7.08 -9.46
N MET A 11 -8.54 7.47 -10.16
CA MET A 11 -8.07 6.85 -11.40
C MET A 11 -6.92 5.87 -11.21
N ILE A 12 -6.35 5.78 -10.00
CA ILE A 12 -5.13 5.01 -9.72
C ILE A 12 -5.48 3.81 -8.82
N ASP A 13 -4.85 2.66 -9.08
CA ASP A 13 -4.84 1.52 -8.15
C ASP A 13 -3.59 1.56 -7.28
N ILE A 14 -3.77 1.70 -5.96
CA ILE A 14 -2.67 1.67 -5.00
C ILE A 14 -1.81 0.40 -5.11
N VAL A 15 -2.39 -0.74 -5.51
CA VAL A 15 -1.64 -1.99 -5.68
C VAL A 15 -0.63 -1.84 -6.82
N GLU A 16 -1.03 -1.22 -7.92
CA GLU A 16 -0.16 -0.99 -9.08
C GLU A 16 1.00 -0.08 -8.68
N VAL A 17 0.71 1.06 -8.06
CA VAL A 17 1.73 2.03 -7.65
C VAL A 17 2.72 1.41 -6.67
N VAL A 18 2.23 0.75 -5.62
CA VAL A 18 3.10 0.16 -4.60
C VAL A 18 3.92 -1.00 -5.15
N SER A 19 3.38 -1.79 -6.09
CA SER A 19 4.09 -2.90 -6.71
C SER A 19 5.32 -2.49 -7.52
N GLN A 20 5.45 -1.20 -7.88
CA GLN A 20 6.65 -0.65 -8.50
C GLN A 20 7.84 -0.55 -7.51
N TYR A 21 7.56 -0.52 -6.21
CA TYR A 21 8.59 -0.31 -5.16
C TYR A 21 8.73 -1.50 -4.22
N VAL A 22 7.64 -2.23 -3.96
CA VAL A 22 7.60 -3.32 -2.99
C VAL A 22 7.19 -4.61 -3.69
N LYS A 23 7.98 -5.67 -3.50
CA LYS A 23 7.58 -7.01 -3.96
C LYS A 23 6.43 -7.51 -3.10
N LEU A 24 5.23 -7.49 -3.66
CA LEU A 24 4.01 -7.93 -2.99
C LEU A 24 3.65 -9.37 -3.34
N ARG A 25 3.04 -10.07 -2.38
CA ARG A 25 2.36 -11.37 -2.59
C ARG A 25 0.91 -11.27 -2.11
N ARG A 26 0.00 -11.97 -2.79
CA ARG A 26 -1.41 -12.01 -2.36
C ARG A 26 -1.56 -12.75 -1.04
N SER A 27 -2.36 -12.21 -0.13
CA SER A 27 -2.74 -12.83 1.15
C SER A 27 -4.21 -12.53 1.45
N GLY A 28 -5.07 -13.54 1.24
CA GLY A 28 -6.52 -13.34 1.29
C GLY A 28 -6.96 -12.28 0.27
N LYS A 29 -7.65 -11.23 0.77
CA LYS A 29 -8.09 -10.07 -0.03
C LYS A 29 -7.02 -8.98 -0.20
N ASN A 30 -5.93 -9.05 0.55
CA ASN A 30 -4.89 -8.03 0.60
C ASN A 30 -3.61 -8.51 -0.12
N PHE A 31 -2.64 -7.61 -0.20
CA PHE A 31 -1.28 -7.89 -0.64
C PHE A 31 -0.31 -7.60 0.50
N VAL A 32 0.74 -8.40 0.65
CA VAL A 32 1.72 -8.23 1.73
C VAL A 32 3.15 -8.27 1.21
N GLY A 33 4.05 -7.53 1.85
CA GLY A 33 5.47 -7.43 1.50
C GLY A 33 6.33 -6.99 2.69
N LEU A 34 7.64 -6.85 2.46
CA LEU A 34 8.53 -6.21 3.43
C LEU A 34 8.32 -4.70 3.38
N CYS A 35 8.28 -4.06 4.54
CA CYS A 35 8.11 -2.63 4.65
C CYS A 35 9.31 -1.87 4.06
N PRO A 36 9.09 -0.89 3.18
CA PRO A 36 10.17 -0.05 2.67
C PRO A 36 10.65 1.00 3.68
N PHE A 37 9.89 1.26 4.75
CA PHE A 37 10.15 2.31 5.73
C PHE A 37 10.96 1.87 6.94
N HIS A 38 11.08 0.56 7.19
CA HIS A 38 11.92 0.05 8.27
C HIS A 38 12.51 -1.31 7.90
N LYS A 39 13.67 -1.61 8.47
CA LYS A 39 14.37 -2.86 8.18
C LYS A 39 13.76 -4.02 8.97
N GLU A 40 13.14 -4.95 8.26
CA GLU A 40 12.55 -6.17 8.85
C GLU A 40 12.86 -7.43 8.03
N ARG A 41 12.59 -8.60 8.64
CA ARG A 41 12.74 -9.92 7.98
C ARG A 41 11.40 -10.63 7.75
N THR A 42 10.37 -10.23 8.48
CA THR A 42 9.02 -10.79 8.38
C THR A 42 8.13 -9.75 7.69
N PRO A 43 7.38 -10.10 6.65
CA PRO A 43 6.46 -9.16 6.00
C PRO A 43 5.44 -8.59 6.99
N SER A 44 5.46 -7.27 7.22
CA SER A 44 4.43 -6.57 8.00
C SER A 44 3.71 -5.48 7.23
N PHE A 45 4.16 -5.18 6.01
CA PHE A 45 3.55 -4.20 5.12
C PHE A 45 2.39 -4.83 4.34
N THR A 46 1.21 -4.24 4.46
CA THR A 46 -0.05 -4.71 3.87
C THR A 46 -0.69 -3.63 3.01
N VAL A 47 -1.12 -3.99 1.81
CA VAL A 47 -1.90 -3.14 0.90
C VAL A 47 -3.31 -3.71 0.77
N SER A 48 -4.32 -2.88 0.95
CA SER A 48 -5.73 -3.24 0.81
C SER A 48 -6.30 -2.61 -0.47
N PRO A 49 -6.55 -3.41 -1.53
CA PRO A 49 -7.10 -2.89 -2.80
C PRO A 49 -8.51 -2.32 -2.62
N GLU A 50 -9.32 -2.97 -1.78
CA GLU A 50 -10.71 -2.54 -1.50
C GLU A 50 -10.76 -1.17 -0.81
N LYS A 51 -9.80 -0.90 0.07
CA LYS A 51 -9.75 0.34 0.85
C LYS A 51 -8.85 1.41 0.23
N GLN A 52 -8.10 1.07 -0.82
CA GLN A 52 -7.08 1.93 -1.44
C GLN A 52 -6.10 2.53 -0.39
N ILE A 53 -5.61 1.69 0.54
CA ILE A 53 -4.63 2.09 1.58
C ILE A 53 -3.51 1.07 1.74
N PHE A 54 -2.39 1.51 2.31
CA PHE A 54 -1.37 0.63 2.88
C PHE A 54 -1.24 0.83 4.40
N TYR A 55 -0.76 -0.20 5.08
CA TYR A 55 -0.38 -0.13 6.48
C TYR A 55 0.72 -1.13 6.80
N CYS A 56 1.72 -0.69 7.57
CA CYS A 56 2.76 -1.55 8.11
C CYS A 56 2.50 -1.83 9.60
N PHE A 57 2.26 -3.10 9.94
CA PHE A 57 2.03 -3.50 11.33
C PHE A 57 3.31 -3.50 12.20
N GLY A 58 4.50 -3.46 11.59
CA GLY A 58 5.78 -3.37 12.29
C GLY A 58 6.14 -1.95 12.75
N CYS A 59 6.03 -0.97 11.86
CA CYS A 59 6.43 0.42 12.13
C CYS A 59 5.27 1.44 12.18
N ARG A 60 4.03 1.00 11.93
CA ARG A 60 2.79 1.80 11.98
C ARG A 60 2.64 2.87 10.89
N GLU A 61 3.54 2.90 9.92
CA GLU A 61 3.37 3.72 8.71
C GLU A 61 2.14 3.27 7.93
N GLY A 62 1.36 4.23 7.44
CA GLY A 62 0.14 3.98 6.68
C GLY A 62 -0.35 5.22 5.95
N GLY A 63 -1.16 5.00 4.90
CA GLY A 63 -1.68 6.07 4.07
C GLY A 63 -2.32 5.57 2.78
N ASN A 64 -2.62 6.51 1.90
CA ASN A 64 -3.16 6.30 0.55
C ASN A 64 -2.43 7.19 -0.46
#